data_AF-A0A554PP51-F1
#
_entry.id   AF-A0A554PP51-F1
#
_cell.length_a   1.000
_cell.length_b   1.000
_cell.length_c   1.000
_cell.angle_alpha   90.00
_cell.angle_beta   90.00
_cell.angle_gamma   90.00
#
_symmetry.space_group_name_H-M   'P 1'
#
loop_
_entity.id
_entity.type
_entity.pdbx_description
1 polymer ?
#
loop_
_entity_poly.entity_id
_entity_poly.type
_entity_poly.pdbx_seq_one_letter_code
_entity_poly.pdbx_strand_id
1 'polypeptide(L)'
;MTSRYGALGCWVMIGLSLGTTHVYAQCAAPELKDGVAGYSECKAWPAYPGVSITASSQLEAHSATENPYDEGTYDLRLALVASEGGAALATYSQASSFNSDAISFNGLSIDTARYSLTPQLRAFGIRAAFRGSSRANPFGEAWLSLYVKEGNTLRPVLESLVVESYGGEWDTNCEGEFHETKRTLQMAKSSSHGYTDLIVKTQSSGSTNVRKGEECVSVSRAEKPAVTTLRYDGKQYVVPEDLKGRSF
;
A
#
# COMPACT_ATOMS: atom_id res chain seq x y z
N MET A 1 -53.82 -65.09 -12.71
CA MET A 1 -52.78 -66.05 -12.31
C MET A 1 -51.68 -65.30 -11.58
N THR A 2 -51.47 -65.70 -10.32
CA THR A 2 -50.27 -65.53 -9.47
C THR A 2 -49.55 -64.18 -9.37
N SER A 3 -49.80 -63.53 -8.23
CA SER A 3 -48.90 -62.63 -7.49
C SER A 3 -47.62 -63.36 -7.04
N ARG A 4 -46.47 -62.65 -7.00
CA ARG A 4 -45.56 -62.67 -5.83
C ARG A 4 -44.41 -61.65 -5.92
N TYR A 5 -44.11 -61.12 -4.74
CA TYR A 5 -43.14 -60.09 -4.37
C TYR A 5 -41.67 -60.46 -4.63
N GLY A 6 -40.85 -59.45 -4.90
CA GLY A 6 -39.40 -59.49 -4.74
C GLY A 6 -38.90 -58.20 -4.09
N ALA A 7 -38.41 -58.30 -2.85
CA ALA A 7 -37.72 -57.22 -2.16
C ALA A 7 -36.23 -57.24 -2.56
N LEU A 8 -35.70 -56.11 -3.01
CA LEU A 8 -34.26 -55.88 -3.19
C LEU A 8 -33.82 -54.77 -2.25
N GLY A 9 -32.83 -55.10 -1.41
CA GLY A 9 -32.21 -54.19 -0.46
C GLY A 9 -31.30 -53.17 -1.13
N CYS A 10 -31.27 -51.96 -0.57
CA CYS A 10 -30.37 -50.88 -0.98
C CYS A 10 -29.37 -50.64 0.15
N TRP A 11 -28.11 -51.03 -0.05
CA TRP A 11 -26.99 -50.64 0.80
C TRP A 11 -26.49 -49.28 0.33
N VAL A 12 -26.65 -48.24 1.16
CA VAL A 12 -26.06 -46.92 0.90
C VAL A 12 -24.69 -46.88 1.57
N MET A 13 -23.63 -46.95 0.77
CA MET A 13 -22.26 -46.67 1.21
C MET A 13 -22.10 -45.15 1.35
N ILE A 14 -22.06 -44.65 2.59
CA ILE A 14 -21.69 -43.27 2.89
C ILE A 14 -20.17 -43.18 2.82
N GLY A 15 -19.65 -42.64 1.72
CA GLY A 15 -18.24 -42.28 1.61
C GLY A 15 -17.95 -41.04 2.45
N LEU A 16 -17.20 -41.18 3.54
CA LEU A 16 -16.58 -40.05 4.21
C LEU A 16 -15.45 -39.51 3.34
N SER A 17 -15.70 -38.39 2.64
CA SER A 17 -14.64 -37.59 2.04
C SER A 17 -13.87 -36.87 3.15
N LEU A 18 -12.68 -37.38 3.49
CA LEU A 18 -11.69 -36.67 4.30
C LEU A 18 -11.17 -35.48 3.46
N GLY A 19 -11.80 -34.31 3.62
CA GLY A 19 -11.24 -33.07 3.13
C GLY A 19 -9.99 -32.73 3.94
N THR A 20 -8.82 -32.74 3.32
CA THR A 20 -7.60 -32.23 3.93
C THR A 20 -7.74 -30.72 4.08
N THR A 21 -8.02 -30.26 5.29
CA THR A 21 -7.93 -28.84 5.63
C THR A 21 -6.45 -28.45 5.60
N HIS A 22 -6.00 -27.90 4.48
CA HIS A 22 -4.69 -27.24 4.43
C HIS A 22 -4.77 -25.99 5.30
N VAL A 23 -4.22 -26.08 6.51
CA VAL A 23 -3.91 -24.90 7.33
C VAL A 23 -2.72 -24.24 6.65
N TYR A 24 -2.97 -23.33 5.71
CA TYR A 24 -1.92 -22.44 5.22
C TYR A 24 -1.40 -21.66 6.43
N ALA A 25 -0.09 -21.76 6.70
CA ALA A 25 0.55 -20.90 7.66
C ALA A 25 0.21 -19.46 7.28
N GLN A 26 -0.44 -18.74 8.20
CA GLN A 26 -0.76 -17.34 7.98
C GLN A 26 0.56 -16.59 7.75
N CYS A 27 0.53 -15.66 6.80
CA CYS A 27 1.64 -14.79 6.46
C CYS A 27 2.17 -14.10 7.74
N ALA A 28 3.41 -14.36 8.15
CA ALA A 28 4.02 -13.73 9.32
C ALA A 28 4.79 -12.46 8.92
N ALA A 29 4.47 -11.34 9.56
CA ALA A 29 5.23 -10.10 9.38
C ALA A 29 6.69 -10.29 9.85
N PRO A 30 7.69 -9.71 9.14
CA PRO A 30 9.06 -9.74 9.61
C PRO A 30 9.17 -9.19 11.04
N GLU A 31 9.92 -9.89 11.89
CA GLU A 31 10.28 -9.41 13.21
C GLU A 31 11.19 -8.18 13.09
N LEU A 32 10.85 -7.14 13.85
CA LEU A 32 11.68 -5.95 13.99
C LEU A 32 12.70 -6.18 15.10
N LYS A 33 13.82 -5.44 15.08
CA LYS A 33 14.81 -5.49 16.15
C LYS A 33 14.20 -4.95 17.45
N ASP A 34 14.43 -5.64 18.55
CA ASP A 34 13.95 -5.22 19.87
C ASP A 34 14.39 -3.80 20.19
N GLY A 35 13.44 -2.96 20.60
CA GLY A 35 13.67 -1.55 20.95
C GLY A 35 13.95 -0.63 19.77
N VAL A 36 13.82 -1.11 18.52
CA VAL A 36 13.97 -0.28 17.31
C VAL A 36 12.59 0.03 16.73
N ALA A 37 12.27 1.31 16.61
CA ALA A 37 11.04 1.76 15.99
C ALA A 37 10.95 1.31 14.53
N GLY A 38 9.73 0.98 14.08
CA GLY A 38 9.51 0.53 12.73
C GLY A 38 8.12 -0.04 12.49
N TYR A 39 7.91 -0.47 11.26
CA TYR A 39 6.66 -1.07 10.79
C TYR A 39 6.98 -2.36 10.05
N SER A 40 6.13 -3.37 10.21
CA SER A 40 6.17 -4.57 9.37
C SER A 40 4.77 -5.05 9.02
N GLU A 41 4.64 -5.63 7.82
CA GLU A 41 3.41 -6.24 7.34
C GLU A 41 3.74 -7.50 6.54
N CYS A 42 2.82 -8.46 6.56
CA CYS A 42 2.81 -9.60 5.66
C CYS A 42 1.42 -9.72 5.04
N LYS A 43 1.37 -9.89 3.71
CA LYS A 43 0.12 -10.02 2.99
C LYS A 43 0.24 -11.05 1.88
N ALA A 44 -0.74 -11.97 1.80
CA ALA A 44 -0.84 -12.87 0.66
C ALA A 44 -0.99 -12.08 -0.64
N TRP A 45 -0.35 -12.52 -1.73
CA TRP A 45 -0.42 -11.82 -3.00
C TRP A 45 -1.47 -12.48 -3.92
N PRO A 46 -2.66 -11.89 -4.10
CA PRO A 46 -3.75 -12.58 -4.81
C PRO A 46 -3.46 -12.85 -6.30
N ALA A 47 -2.46 -12.18 -6.87
CA ALA A 47 -2.03 -12.39 -8.24
C ALA A 47 -1.22 -13.69 -8.43
N TYR A 48 -0.58 -14.17 -7.36
CA TYR A 48 0.29 -15.35 -7.39
C TYR A 48 -0.01 -16.23 -6.16
N PRO A 49 -0.98 -17.17 -6.26
CA PRO A 49 -1.32 -18.06 -5.17
C PRO A 49 -0.11 -18.82 -4.63
N GLY A 50 0.01 -18.95 -3.31
CA GLY A 50 1.17 -19.54 -2.65
C GLY A 50 2.38 -18.61 -2.54
N VAL A 51 2.23 -17.33 -2.90
CA VAL A 51 3.22 -16.28 -2.66
C VAL A 51 2.65 -15.21 -1.74
N SER A 52 3.47 -14.79 -0.80
CA SER A 52 3.20 -13.67 0.10
C SER A 52 4.22 -12.56 -0.08
N ILE A 53 3.80 -11.33 0.20
CA ILE A 53 4.66 -10.15 0.25
C ILE A 53 4.92 -9.86 1.73
N THR A 54 6.19 -9.68 2.08
CA THR A 54 6.59 -9.10 3.36
C THR A 54 7.18 -7.71 3.12
N ALA A 55 6.89 -6.81 4.04
CA ALA A 55 7.46 -5.48 4.07
C ALA A 55 7.89 -5.16 5.50
N SER A 56 9.06 -4.55 5.66
CA SER A 56 9.50 -4.00 6.94
C SER A 56 10.32 -2.75 6.72
N SER A 57 10.22 -1.82 7.66
CA SER A 57 10.98 -0.58 7.68
C SER A 57 11.36 -0.27 9.12
N GLN A 58 12.64 -0.05 9.39
CA GLN A 58 13.15 0.18 10.74
C GLN A 58 14.05 1.41 10.78
N LEU A 59 14.01 2.11 11.91
CA LEU A 59 14.92 3.21 12.19
C LEU A 59 16.37 2.72 12.10
N GLU A 60 17.17 3.41 11.30
CA GLU A 60 18.56 3.06 11.10
C GLU A 60 19.39 3.43 12.33
N ALA A 61 20.28 2.53 12.77
CA ALA A 61 21.01 2.68 14.03
C ALA A 61 21.86 3.97 14.14
N HIS A 62 22.28 4.54 13.01
CA HIS A 62 23.04 5.79 12.98
C HIS A 62 22.16 7.05 13.07
N SER A 63 20.83 6.88 12.95
CA SER A 63 19.83 7.93 13.11
C SER A 63 19.14 7.90 14.47
N ALA A 64 19.38 6.85 15.28
CA ALA A 64 18.87 6.74 16.63
C ALA A 64 19.53 7.80 17.53
N THR A 65 18.87 8.94 17.67
CA THR A 65 19.13 9.88 18.75
C THR A 65 18.51 9.33 20.04
N GLU A 66 18.93 9.78 21.22
CA GLU A 66 18.23 9.50 22.50
C GLU A 66 16.84 10.19 22.57
N ASN A 67 16.20 10.41 21.41
CA ASN A 67 14.98 11.17 21.26
C ASN A 67 13.77 10.23 21.40
N PRO A 68 12.82 10.52 22.30
CA PRO A 68 11.60 9.73 22.47
C PRO A 68 10.62 9.77 21.28
N TYR A 69 10.91 10.49 20.19
CA TYR A 69 9.98 10.72 19.09
C TYR A 69 10.24 9.89 17.82
N ASP A 70 11.08 8.85 17.89
CA ASP A 70 11.39 7.94 16.77
C ASP A 70 11.78 8.69 15.46
N GLU A 71 12.41 9.85 15.63
CA GLU A 71 12.95 10.70 14.57
C GLU A 71 14.19 10.06 13.96
N GLY A 72 14.33 10.25 12.65
CA GLY A 72 15.49 9.82 11.89
C GLY A 72 15.11 9.10 10.60
N THR A 73 16.06 8.35 10.09
CA THR A 73 15.98 7.73 8.78
C THR A 73 15.64 6.24 8.91
N TYR A 74 14.70 5.76 8.09
CA TYR A 74 14.22 4.39 8.07
C TYR A 74 14.63 3.65 6.81
N ASP A 75 15.04 2.39 6.96
CA ASP A 75 15.29 1.49 5.84
C ASP A 75 13.98 0.94 5.24
N LEU A 76 14.04 0.30 4.08
CA LEU A 76 12.95 -0.47 3.51
C LEU A 76 13.47 -1.83 3.07
N ARG A 77 12.83 -2.91 3.55
CA ARG A 77 13.11 -4.28 3.14
C ARG A 77 11.82 -4.96 2.70
N LEU A 78 11.86 -5.57 1.54
CA LEU A 78 10.75 -6.28 0.94
C LEU A 78 11.18 -7.70 0.58
N ALA A 79 10.28 -8.65 0.69
CA ALA A 79 10.47 -9.96 0.08
C ALA A 79 9.16 -10.51 -0.49
N LEU A 80 9.32 -11.30 -1.54
CA LEU A 80 8.33 -12.31 -1.92
C LEU A 80 8.75 -13.60 -1.25
N VAL A 81 7.84 -14.23 -0.52
CA VAL A 81 8.10 -15.48 0.19
C VAL A 81 7.12 -16.54 -0.26
N ALA A 82 7.60 -17.78 -0.42
CA ALA A 82 6.74 -18.93 -0.62
C ALA A 82 5.90 -19.14 0.65
N SER A 83 4.58 -19.27 0.49
CA SER A 83 3.68 -19.53 1.62
C SER A 83 3.97 -20.89 2.28
N GLU A 84 4.52 -21.84 1.52
CA GLU A 84 5.04 -23.10 2.04
C GLU A 84 6.53 -22.96 2.34
N GLY A 85 6.95 -23.29 3.56
CA GLY A 85 8.36 -23.27 3.99
C GLY A 85 8.97 -21.89 4.17
N GLY A 86 8.31 -20.79 3.77
CA GLY A 86 8.77 -19.42 4.02
C GLY A 86 10.00 -18.99 3.20
N ALA A 87 10.38 -19.75 2.17
CA ALA A 87 11.56 -19.47 1.38
C ALA A 87 11.43 -18.14 0.61
N ALA A 88 12.47 -17.31 0.68
CA ALA A 88 12.51 -16.06 -0.09
C ALA A 88 12.65 -16.34 -1.60
N LEU A 89 11.70 -15.85 -2.38
CA LEU A 89 11.63 -15.97 -3.83
C LEU A 89 12.26 -14.76 -4.55
N ALA A 90 12.20 -13.59 -3.93
CA ALA A 90 12.87 -12.37 -4.36
C ALA A 90 12.93 -11.36 -3.22
N THR A 91 13.95 -10.51 -3.21
CA THR A 91 14.13 -9.49 -2.15
C THR A 91 14.48 -8.11 -2.72
N TYR A 92 14.21 -7.09 -1.92
CA TYR A 92 14.67 -5.71 -2.12
C TYR A 92 15.08 -5.13 -0.77
N SER A 93 16.13 -4.32 -0.77
CA SER A 93 16.56 -3.56 0.39
C SER A 93 17.01 -2.18 -0.08
N GLN A 94 16.53 -1.15 0.61
CA GLN A 94 16.94 0.24 0.40
C GLN A 94 17.24 0.84 1.76
N ALA A 95 18.49 1.23 1.97
CA ALA A 95 18.85 2.08 3.09
C ALA A 95 18.28 3.47 2.88
N SER A 96 17.98 4.16 3.97
CA SER A 96 17.56 5.55 3.96
C SER A 96 16.37 5.85 3.05
N SER A 97 15.36 4.97 3.10
CA SER A 97 14.18 5.02 2.24
C SER A 97 13.18 6.10 2.68
N PHE A 98 13.03 6.33 3.98
CA PHE A 98 12.10 7.32 4.53
C PHE A 98 12.78 8.16 5.60
N ASN A 99 12.45 9.45 5.62
CA ASN A 99 12.87 10.36 6.68
C ASN A 99 11.65 10.67 7.57
N SER A 100 11.88 10.66 8.88
CA SER A 100 10.92 11.01 9.91
C SER A 100 11.50 12.16 10.74
N ASP A 101 10.94 13.34 10.61
CA ASP A 101 11.29 14.54 11.39
C ASP A 101 9.97 15.26 11.75
N ALA A 102 9.93 16.59 11.70
CA ALA A 102 8.74 17.43 11.89
C ALA A 102 7.48 16.89 11.20
N ILE A 103 7.66 16.17 10.08
CA ILE A 103 6.69 15.25 9.50
C ILE A 103 7.13 13.81 9.76
N SER A 104 6.38 13.07 10.59
CA SER A 104 6.77 11.73 11.00
C SER A 104 6.40 10.67 9.97
N PHE A 105 7.26 9.68 9.79
CA PHE A 105 6.92 8.45 9.09
C PHE A 105 6.00 7.60 9.97
N ASN A 106 4.72 7.54 9.62
CA ASN A 106 3.67 7.07 10.51
C ASN A 106 2.99 5.76 10.06
N GLY A 107 3.49 5.11 9.01
CA GLY A 107 2.99 3.80 8.61
C GLY A 107 3.57 3.24 7.33
N LEU A 108 3.58 1.91 7.24
CA LEU A 108 3.94 1.14 6.06
C LEU A 108 2.82 0.15 5.76
N SER A 109 2.37 0.06 4.51
CA SER A 109 1.39 -0.96 4.12
C SER A 109 1.55 -1.53 2.71
N ILE A 110 1.02 -2.74 2.50
CA ILE A 110 1.10 -3.48 1.24
C ILE A 110 -0.20 -3.29 0.43
N ASP A 111 -0.05 -2.77 -0.79
CA ASP A 111 -1.11 -2.57 -1.77
C ASP A 111 -1.08 -3.68 -2.84
N THR A 112 -2.13 -4.50 -2.89
CA THR A 112 -2.24 -5.63 -3.84
C THR A 112 -3.25 -5.38 -4.97
N ALA A 113 -3.51 -4.11 -5.30
CA ALA A 113 -4.41 -3.76 -6.40
C ALA A 113 -3.96 -4.36 -7.76
N ARG A 114 -4.80 -4.17 -8.79
CA ARG A 114 -4.63 -4.83 -10.10
C ARG A 114 -3.62 -4.12 -11.00
N TYR A 115 -2.37 -4.00 -10.55
CA TYR A 115 -1.25 -3.43 -11.31
C TYR A 115 -0.67 -4.42 -12.36
N SER A 116 -1.50 -4.85 -13.31
CA SER A 116 -1.09 -5.74 -14.41
C SER A 116 -0.30 -4.96 -15.47
N LEU A 117 1.02 -4.95 -15.38
CA LEU A 117 1.88 -4.17 -16.27
C LEU A 117 2.02 -4.82 -17.64
N THR A 118 2.04 -6.15 -17.68
CA THR A 118 1.94 -6.98 -18.89
C THR A 118 0.96 -8.13 -18.62
N PRO A 119 0.59 -8.96 -19.62
CA PRO A 119 -0.29 -10.10 -19.38
C PRO A 119 0.31 -11.15 -18.42
N GLN A 120 1.64 -11.19 -18.25
CA GLN A 120 2.34 -12.15 -17.38
C GLN A 120 2.98 -11.52 -16.14
N LEU A 121 3.10 -10.18 -16.11
CA LEU A 121 3.77 -9.46 -15.03
C LEU A 121 2.80 -8.55 -14.29
N ARG A 122 2.67 -8.80 -12.99
CA ARG A 122 1.92 -7.96 -12.07
C ARG A 122 2.84 -7.36 -11.02
N ALA A 123 2.68 -6.06 -10.78
CA ALA A 123 3.32 -5.38 -9.67
C ALA A 123 2.49 -5.50 -8.38
N PHE A 124 3.15 -5.27 -7.25
CA PHE A 124 2.51 -4.91 -5.98
C PHE A 124 3.00 -3.54 -5.55
N GLY A 125 2.26 -2.89 -4.66
CA GLY A 125 2.58 -1.59 -4.13
C GLY A 125 2.98 -1.62 -2.67
N ILE A 126 3.81 -0.65 -2.29
CA ILE A 126 4.12 -0.29 -0.92
C ILE A 126 3.64 1.14 -0.70
N ARG A 127 2.85 1.33 0.35
CA ARG A 127 2.37 2.63 0.79
C ARG A 127 3.13 3.07 2.03
N ALA A 128 3.74 4.25 1.96
CA ALA A 128 4.38 4.91 3.09
C ALA A 128 3.53 6.12 3.51
N ALA A 129 3.14 6.18 4.78
CA ALA A 129 2.32 7.26 5.32
C ALA A 129 3.18 8.23 6.15
N PHE A 130 2.88 9.51 6.01
CA PHE A 130 3.55 10.62 6.68
C PHE A 130 2.54 11.54 7.35
N ARG A 131 2.87 12.08 8.54
CA ARG A 131 1.96 12.96 9.30
C ARG A 131 2.69 14.02 10.11
N GLY A 132 2.22 15.26 10.02
CA GLY A 132 2.65 16.34 10.91
C GLY A 132 1.90 16.34 12.24
N SER A 133 2.56 16.79 13.30
CA SER A 133 1.97 16.85 14.66
C SER A 133 1.21 18.15 14.95
N SER A 134 1.42 19.20 14.16
CA SER A 134 0.79 20.50 14.37
C SER A 134 -0.71 20.44 14.12
N ARG A 135 -1.50 20.89 15.11
CA ARG A 135 -2.94 21.07 14.93
C ARG A 135 -3.27 22.34 14.15
N ALA A 136 -2.47 23.39 14.35
CA ALA A 136 -2.67 24.66 13.65
C ALA A 136 -2.29 24.54 12.16
N ASN A 137 -1.31 23.69 11.84
CA ASN A 137 -0.85 23.45 10.47
C ASN A 137 -0.84 21.94 10.21
N PRO A 138 -2.01 21.30 10.08
CA PRO A 138 -2.06 19.87 9.86
C PRO A 138 -1.40 19.51 8.54
N PHE A 139 -0.79 18.33 8.52
CA PHE A 139 -0.16 17.77 7.34
C PHE A 139 -0.31 16.25 7.36
N GLY A 140 -0.57 15.66 6.20
CA GLY A 140 -0.47 14.22 6.00
C GLY A 140 -0.33 13.86 4.53
N GLU A 141 0.46 12.82 4.25
CA GLU A 141 0.62 12.26 2.91
C GLU A 141 0.69 10.74 2.95
N ALA A 142 0.31 10.10 1.85
CA ALA A 142 0.63 8.71 1.58
C ALA A 142 1.26 8.57 0.20
N TRP A 143 2.43 7.94 0.14
CA TRP A 143 3.17 7.70 -1.09
C TRP A 143 3.02 6.25 -1.51
N LEU A 144 2.86 6.01 -2.82
CA LEU A 144 2.82 4.69 -3.42
C LEU A 144 4.06 4.45 -4.29
N SER A 145 4.78 3.38 -3.99
CA SER A 145 5.82 2.82 -4.87
C SER A 145 5.36 1.44 -5.37
N LEU A 146 5.68 1.10 -6.63
CA LEU A 146 5.36 -0.20 -7.22
C LEU A 146 6.61 -1.01 -7.48
N TYR A 147 6.54 -2.32 -7.24
CA TYR A 147 7.65 -3.26 -7.40
C TYR A 147 7.25 -4.45 -8.27
N VAL A 148 8.20 -4.92 -9.07
CA VAL A 148 8.08 -6.14 -9.89
C VAL A 148 9.16 -7.15 -9.51
N LYS A 149 8.87 -8.44 -9.70
CA LYS A 149 9.85 -9.51 -9.55
C LYS A 149 10.70 -9.64 -10.81
N GLU A 150 12.02 -9.64 -10.65
CA GLU A 150 12.99 -9.92 -11.71
C GLU A 150 14.03 -10.91 -11.20
N GLY A 151 13.95 -12.15 -11.69
CA GLY A 151 14.76 -13.24 -11.13
C GLY A 151 14.52 -13.34 -9.62
N ASN A 152 15.59 -13.29 -8.84
CA ASN A 152 15.54 -13.34 -7.38
C ASN A 152 15.58 -11.95 -6.72
N THR A 153 15.29 -10.90 -7.48
CA THR A 153 15.28 -9.51 -7.00
C THR A 153 13.92 -8.88 -7.22
N LEU A 154 13.61 -7.88 -6.40
CA LEU A 154 12.48 -7.00 -6.55
C LEU A 154 13.00 -5.66 -7.07
N ARG A 155 12.40 -5.14 -8.15
CA ARG A 155 12.81 -3.89 -8.77
C ARG A 155 11.69 -2.84 -8.65
N PRO A 156 11.98 -1.62 -8.17
CA PRO A 156 11.02 -0.54 -8.22
C PRO A 156 10.75 -0.12 -9.67
N VAL A 157 9.49 0.15 -9.98
CA VAL A 157 9.04 0.62 -11.30
C VAL A 157 8.22 1.90 -11.21
N LEU A 158 7.73 2.27 -10.03
CA LEU A 158 7.12 3.57 -9.71
C LEU A 158 7.64 3.93 -8.32
N GLU A 159 8.10 5.15 -8.13
CA GLU A 159 8.65 5.59 -6.85
C GLU A 159 7.92 6.84 -6.35
N SER A 160 7.42 6.75 -5.11
CA SER A 160 6.89 7.86 -4.32
C SER A 160 5.82 8.70 -5.01
N LEU A 161 4.85 8.07 -5.66
CA LEU A 161 3.66 8.79 -6.14
C LEU A 161 2.77 9.15 -4.94
N VAL A 162 2.52 10.44 -4.69
CA VAL A 162 1.58 10.89 -3.65
C VAL A 162 0.18 10.45 -4.04
N VAL A 163 -0.37 9.47 -3.35
CA VAL A 163 -1.73 8.96 -3.60
C VAL A 163 -2.76 9.60 -2.68
N GLU A 164 -2.35 10.10 -1.52
CA GLU A 164 -3.21 10.84 -0.61
C GLU A 164 -2.41 12.02 -0.06
N SER A 165 -3.03 13.20 0.03
CA SER A 165 -2.48 14.33 0.77
C SER A 165 -3.58 15.11 1.47
N TYR A 166 -3.23 15.69 2.60
CA TYR A 166 -4.09 16.52 3.43
C TYR A 166 -3.26 17.61 4.09
N GLY A 167 -3.79 18.83 4.14
CA GLY A 167 -3.15 19.90 4.87
C GLY A 167 -4.07 21.09 5.07
N GLY A 168 -3.57 22.11 5.76
CA GLY A 168 -4.34 23.33 6.01
C GLY A 168 -3.70 24.26 7.03
N GLU A 169 -4.43 25.31 7.33
CA GLU A 169 -4.16 26.25 8.42
C GLU A 169 -5.43 26.38 9.28
N TRP A 170 -5.27 26.32 10.59
CA TRP A 170 -6.37 26.30 11.54
C TRP A 170 -6.02 27.13 12.78
N ASP A 171 -6.96 27.97 13.23
CA ASP A 171 -6.89 28.70 14.50
C ASP A 171 -6.96 27.78 15.74
N THR A 172 -7.09 26.47 15.54
CA THR A 172 -7.28 25.42 16.57
C THR A 172 -8.59 25.50 17.35
N ASN A 173 -9.54 26.30 16.89
CA ASN A 173 -10.84 26.52 17.51
C ASN A 173 -11.99 26.36 16.50
N CYS A 174 -12.03 27.17 15.43
CA CYS A 174 -12.98 27.03 14.34
C CYS A 174 -12.40 27.45 12.99
N GLU A 175 -11.88 28.67 12.87
CA GLU A 175 -11.54 29.27 11.59
C GLU A 175 -10.31 28.62 10.97
N GLY A 176 -10.43 28.21 9.71
CA GLY A 176 -9.34 27.56 9.02
C GLY A 176 -9.68 27.14 7.61
N GLU A 177 -8.64 26.81 6.86
CA GLU A 177 -8.71 26.33 5.48
C GLU A 177 -7.97 25.01 5.37
N PHE A 178 -8.58 24.06 4.69
CA PHE A 178 -8.04 22.72 4.52
C PHE A 178 -8.14 22.30 3.06
N HIS A 179 -7.21 21.46 2.64
CA HIS A 179 -7.20 20.81 1.36
C HIS A 179 -6.96 19.31 1.52
N GLU A 180 -7.58 18.53 0.65
CA GLU A 180 -7.41 17.09 0.57
C GLU A 180 -7.27 16.69 -0.89
N THR A 181 -6.38 15.75 -1.18
CA THR A 181 -6.24 15.13 -2.49
C THR A 181 -6.20 13.62 -2.34
N LYS A 182 -6.97 12.93 -3.20
CA LYS A 182 -6.94 11.47 -3.34
C LYS A 182 -6.69 11.10 -4.78
N ARG A 183 -5.78 10.16 -5.00
CA ARG A 183 -5.44 9.65 -6.32
C ARG A 183 -5.70 8.15 -6.40
N THR A 184 -6.25 7.73 -7.52
CA THR A 184 -6.44 6.30 -7.85
C THR A 184 -5.69 5.97 -9.13
N LEU A 185 -5.12 4.77 -9.18
CA LEU A 185 -4.39 4.27 -10.33
C LEU A 185 -5.25 3.27 -11.09
N GLN A 186 -5.20 3.36 -12.42
CA GLN A 186 -5.86 2.43 -13.33
C GLN A 186 -4.91 2.04 -14.44
N MET A 187 -4.98 0.79 -14.89
CA MET A 187 -4.23 0.35 -16.06
C MET A 187 -4.84 0.97 -17.33
N ALA A 188 -4.01 1.63 -18.15
CA ALA A 188 -4.44 2.16 -19.43
C ALA A 188 -4.68 1.04 -20.46
N LYS A 189 -5.23 1.42 -21.62
CA LYS A 189 -5.24 0.56 -22.81
C LYS A 189 -3.97 0.69 -23.64
N SER A 190 -3.24 1.79 -23.46
CA SER A 190 -1.95 2.05 -24.12
C SER A 190 -0.80 1.44 -23.33
N SER A 191 0.33 1.26 -24.01
CA SER A 191 1.57 0.82 -23.41
C SER A 191 2.75 1.64 -23.93
N SER A 192 3.77 1.76 -23.09
CA SER A 192 5.05 2.39 -23.40
C SER A 192 6.17 1.43 -23.01
N HIS A 193 7.12 1.21 -23.91
CA HIS A 193 8.29 0.33 -23.67
C HIS A 193 7.92 -1.05 -23.09
N GLY A 194 6.81 -1.63 -23.58
CA GLY A 194 6.35 -2.97 -23.20
C GLY A 194 5.50 -3.04 -21.93
N TYR A 195 5.37 -1.96 -21.15
CA TYR A 195 4.51 -1.90 -19.97
C TYR A 195 3.26 -1.05 -20.24
N THR A 196 2.13 -1.46 -19.67
CA THR A 196 0.86 -0.74 -19.74
C THR A 196 0.97 0.61 -19.04
N ASP A 197 0.58 1.71 -19.68
CA ASP A 197 0.63 3.03 -19.05
C ASP A 197 -0.29 3.09 -17.80
N LEU A 198 0.02 3.97 -16.85
CA LEU A 198 -0.80 4.15 -15.64
C LEU A 198 -1.63 5.43 -15.77
N ILE A 199 -2.93 5.31 -15.58
CA ILE A 199 -3.85 6.45 -15.47
C ILE A 199 -4.00 6.81 -14.00
N VAL A 200 -3.52 7.98 -13.62
CA VAL A 200 -3.70 8.58 -12.30
C VAL A 200 -4.89 9.52 -12.35
N LYS A 201 -5.96 9.17 -11.63
CA LYS A 201 -7.13 10.04 -11.44
C LYS A 201 -7.00 10.77 -10.12
N THR A 202 -6.97 12.09 -10.17
CA THR A 202 -6.84 12.97 -9.00
C THR A 202 -8.18 13.61 -8.69
N GLN A 203 -8.63 13.44 -7.45
CA GLN A 203 -9.76 14.16 -6.88
C GLN A 203 -9.24 15.02 -5.74
N SER A 204 -9.44 16.34 -5.86
CA SER A 204 -9.08 17.30 -4.82
C SER A 204 -10.32 18.01 -4.29
N SER A 205 -10.26 18.46 -3.05
CA SER A 205 -11.29 19.27 -2.41
C SER A 205 -10.69 20.22 -1.40
N GLY A 206 -11.28 21.40 -1.28
CA GLY A 206 -10.98 22.36 -0.23
C GLY A 206 -12.17 22.53 0.72
N SER A 207 -11.89 22.92 1.96
CA SER A 207 -12.93 23.35 2.90
C SER A 207 -12.46 24.56 3.71
N THR A 208 -13.38 25.50 3.92
CA THR A 208 -13.16 26.65 4.80
C THR A 208 -14.14 26.56 5.96
N ASN A 209 -13.63 26.67 7.17
CA ASN A 209 -14.43 26.75 8.39
C ASN A 209 -14.52 28.20 8.83
N VAL A 210 -15.73 28.65 9.15
CA VAL A 210 -16.01 30.03 9.60
C VAL A 210 -16.90 30.02 10.83
N ARG A 211 -16.64 30.94 11.76
CA ARG A 211 -17.51 31.15 12.92
C ARG A 211 -18.78 31.91 12.51
N LYS A 212 -19.95 31.36 12.83
CA LYS A 212 -21.25 32.02 12.68
C LYS A 212 -21.99 31.99 14.01
N GLY A 213 -21.89 33.07 14.78
CA GLY A 213 -22.38 33.08 16.16
C GLY A 213 -21.59 32.07 17.00
N GLU A 214 -22.28 31.16 17.68
CA GLU A 214 -21.63 30.09 18.45
C GLU A 214 -21.24 28.87 17.59
N GLU A 215 -21.81 28.75 16.39
CA GLU A 215 -21.58 27.60 15.51
C GLU A 215 -20.31 27.76 14.67
N CYS A 216 -19.62 26.64 14.45
CA CYS A 216 -18.56 26.55 13.45
C CYS A 216 -19.12 25.89 12.19
N VAL A 217 -19.20 26.65 11.11
CA VAL A 217 -19.79 26.19 9.84
C VAL A 217 -18.69 25.88 8.84
N SER A 218 -18.68 24.66 8.33
CA SER A 218 -17.76 24.23 7.28
C SER A 218 -18.42 24.34 5.90
N VAL A 219 -17.70 24.94 4.95
CA VAL A 219 -18.09 24.99 3.53
C VAL A 219 -17.03 24.25 2.73
N SER A 220 -17.43 23.16 2.08
CA SER A 220 -16.54 22.35 1.25
C SER A 220 -16.84 22.50 -0.24
N ARG A 221 -15.81 22.35 -1.05
CA ARG A 221 -15.90 22.37 -2.50
C ARG A 221 -14.95 21.32 -3.10
N ALA A 222 -15.51 20.44 -3.91
CA ALA A 222 -14.72 19.54 -4.74
C ALA A 222 -14.22 20.25 -6.00
N GLU A 223 -12.98 19.99 -6.37
CA GLU A 223 -12.42 20.40 -7.64
C GLU A 223 -12.82 19.44 -8.77
N LYS A 224 -12.68 19.91 -10.01
CA LYS A 224 -12.87 19.03 -11.17
C LYS A 224 -11.80 17.94 -11.15
N PRO A 225 -12.17 16.66 -11.36
CA PRO A 225 -11.19 15.58 -11.43
C PRO A 225 -10.14 15.85 -12.51
N ALA A 226 -8.87 15.65 -12.17
CA ALA A 226 -7.76 15.70 -13.12
C ALA A 226 -7.29 14.28 -13.46
N VAL A 227 -6.76 14.11 -14.68
CA VAL A 227 -6.25 12.83 -15.16
C VAL A 227 -4.85 13.01 -15.72
N THR A 228 -3.90 12.25 -15.19
CA THR A 228 -2.51 12.22 -15.64
C THR A 228 -2.17 10.81 -16.10
N THR A 229 -1.50 10.67 -17.24
CA THR A 229 -0.99 9.37 -17.71
C THR A 229 0.51 9.29 -17.46
N LEU A 230 0.93 8.34 -16.61
CA LEU A 230 2.33 8.01 -16.42
C LEU A 230 2.75 6.97 -17.44
N ARG A 231 3.77 7.30 -18.21
CA ARG A 231 4.34 6.40 -19.22
C ARG A 231 5.60 5.74 -18.67
N TYR A 232 5.75 4.45 -18.95
CA TYR A 232 6.97 3.72 -18.62
C TYR A 232 8.08 4.12 -19.60
N ASP A 233 9.25 4.50 -19.10
CA ASP A 233 10.39 4.98 -19.89
C ASP A 233 11.36 3.86 -20.34
N GLY A 234 11.02 2.61 -20.03
CA GLY A 234 11.89 1.44 -20.21
C GLY A 234 12.53 0.97 -18.90
N LYS A 235 12.58 1.83 -17.87
CA LYS A 235 13.11 1.54 -16.54
C LYS A 235 12.07 1.77 -15.45
N GLN A 236 11.33 2.86 -15.49
CA GLN A 236 10.35 3.26 -14.48
C GLN A 236 9.23 4.13 -15.07
N TYR A 237 8.14 4.30 -14.34
CA TYR A 237 7.13 5.32 -14.60
C TYR A 237 7.65 6.65 -14.09
N VAL A 238 7.72 7.64 -14.97
CA VAL A 238 8.15 8.99 -14.61
C VAL A 238 6.99 9.68 -13.88
N VAL A 239 7.18 9.91 -12.57
CA VAL A 239 6.24 10.67 -11.75
C VAL A 239 6.54 12.16 -11.91
N PRO A 240 5.58 12.99 -12.38
CA PRO A 240 5.78 14.43 -12.43
C PRO A 240 6.01 15.02 -11.04
N GLU A 241 6.80 16.10 -10.97
CA GLU A 241 7.25 16.70 -9.70
C GLU A 241 6.09 17.16 -8.78
N ASP A 242 4.94 17.52 -9.34
CA ASP A 242 3.73 17.92 -8.61
C ASP A 242 2.93 16.73 -8.05
N LEU A 243 3.26 15.50 -8.45
CA LEU A 243 2.69 14.26 -7.91
C LEU A 243 3.70 13.46 -7.08
N LYS A 244 4.94 13.90 -6.98
CA LYS A 244 6.02 13.15 -6.34
C LYS A 244 6.16 13.53 -4.86
N GLY A 245 6.21 12.52 -4.01
CA GLY A 245 6.49 12.66 -2.58
C GLY A 245 7.93 13.14 -2.39
N ARG A 246 8.11 14.13 -1.52
CA ARG A 246 9.43 14.70 -1.21
C ARG A 246 9.84 14.22 0.16
N SER A 247 11.07 13.73 0.29
CA SER A 247 11.68 13.57 1.61
C SER A 247 11.65 14.93 2.32
N PHE A 248 11.09 14.94 3.52
CA PHE A 248 11.05 16.09 4.42
C PHE A 248 12.40 16.24 5.12
#